data_AF-A0A7V7KG17-F1
#
_entry.id   AF-A0A7V7KG17-F1
#
_cell.length_a   1.000
_cell.length_b   1.000
_cell.length_c   1.000
_cell.angle_alpha   90.00
_cell.angle_beta   90.00
_cell.angle_gamma   90.00
#
_symmetry.space_group_name_H-M   'P 1'
#
loop_
_entity.id
_entity.type
_entity.pdbx_description
1 polymer ?
#
loop_
_entity_poly.entity_id
_entity_poly.type
_entity_poly.pdbx_seq_one_letter_code
_entity_poly.pdbx_strand_id
1 'polypeptide(L)'
;MLKNKTKKIIKRAFRKTGLEVRRVAEAKFFDLSEDKGHPLEAVYAARGKPCLVKVSLSRLVTFGYGAFSLETGGGHPFLKTLEEYKKNPVMSERESSLCRFYELFRPASASELMGLSQPSFSRLNELSALEAPPLWAWESPEEYGSYIKSIHQKEDIEQGARFGAFVGGSQFGPVETRKLAVEYCRLTRLYDSIRAYGFRADRCEPMTGVAMVNGSEWLITVSTGQHRIACMAALGYDSAIIKLQPTKAPAGLMLRSCHRHFPTVLNGFHTEEEALEIFDRLISKKPPRAAHKWLAYCAHGDAVEPVVERNQLSAFPC
;
A
#
# COMPACT_ATOMS: atom_id res chain seq x y z
N MET A 1 12.00 11.61 -23.77
CA MET A 1 10.97 11.33 -24.81
C MET A 1 11.38 10.31 -25.86
N LEU A 2 12.60 10.32 -26.40
CA LEU A 2 13.04 9.44 -27.50
C LEU A 2 12.86 7.93 -27.22
N LYS A 3 13.20 7.46 -26.01
CA LYS A 3 13.10 6.04 -25.60
C LYS A 3 11.69 5.44 -25.73
N ASN A 4 10.63 6.23 -25.54
CA ASN A 4 9.25 5.73 -25.63
C ASN A 4 8.75 5.63 -27.07
N LYS A 5 9.19 6.50 -27.97
CA LYS A 5 8.87 6.41 -29.41
C LYS A 5 9.52 5.15 -30.02
N THR A 6 10.80 4.93 -29.75
CA THR A 6 11.53 3.74 -30.25
C THR A 6 10.91 2.43 -29.74
N LYS A 7 10.50 2.38 -28.46
CA LYS A 7 9.81 1.21 -27.90
C LYS A 7 8.48 0.90 -28.59
N LYS A 8 7.68 1.93 -28.92
CA LYS A 8 6.41 1.77 -29.65
C LYS A 8 6.63 1.27 -31.07
N ILE A 9 7.67 1.77 -31.75
CA ILE A 9 8.04 1.34 -33.11
C ILE A 9 8.45 -0.13 -33.13
N ILE A 10 9.32 -0.55 -32.21
CA ILE A 10 9.76 -1.95 -32.08
C ILE A 10 8.56 -2.87 -31.80
N LYS A 11 7.73 -2.56 -30.80
CA LYS A 11 6.55 -3.39 -30.50
C LYS A 11 5.58 -3.51 -31.69
N ARG A 12 5.44 -2.46 -32.50
CA ARG A 12 4.55 -2.43 -33.66
C ARG A 12 5.10 -3.27 -34.82
N ALA A 13 6.42 -3.28 -35.03
CA ALA A 13 7.06 -4.07 -36.07
C ALA A 13 6.89 -5.58 -35.83
N PHE A 14 7.15 -6.05 -34.61
CA PHE A 14 7.05 -7.47 -34.27
C PHE A 14 5.61 -7.99 -34.14
N ARG A 15 4.64 -7.14 -33.77
CA ARG A 15 3.22 -7.52 -33.81
C ARG A 15 2.75 -7.90 -35.21
N LYS A 16 3.33 -7.32 -36.27
CA LYS A 16 2.97 -7.66 -37.66
C LYS A 16 3.42 -9.06 -38.07
N THR A 17 4.39 -9.64 -37.38
CA THR A 17 4.90 -11.00 -37.64
C THR A 17 4.37 -12.03 -36.65
N GLY A 18 3.34 -11.68 -35.85
CA GLY A 18 2.79 -12.54 -34.81
C GLY A 18 3.68 -12.67 -33.56
N LEU A 19 4.76 -11.90 -33.46
CA LEU A 19 5.71 -11.97 -32.35
C LEU A 19 5.38 -10.91 -31.29
N GLU A 20 5.23 -11.34 -30.03
CA GLU A 20 5.04 -10.43 -28.90
C GLU A 20 6.39 -10.04 -28.29
N VAL A 21 6.86 -8.81 -28.55
CA VAL A 21 8.07 -8.30 -27.88
C VAL A 21 7.74 -7.90 -26.46
N ARG A 22 8.10 -8.79 -25.53
CA ARG A 22 8.19 -8.49 -24.11
C ARG A 22 9.59 -7.96 -23.80
N ARG A 23 9.66 -6.96 -22.91
CA ARG A 23 10.96 -6.57 -22.34
C ARG A 23 11.39 -7.76 -21.49
N VAL A 24 12.43 -8.46 -21.91
CA VAL A 24 13.16 -9.37 -21.03
C VAL A 24 13.87 -8.47 -20.02
N ALA A 25 13.15 -8.07 -18.97
CA ALA A 25 13.77 -7.53 -17.79
C ALA A 25 14.32 -8.73 -17.03
N GLU A 26 15.37 -9.37 -17.55
CA GLU A 26 16.23 -10.24 -16.75
C GLU A 26 17.04 -9.37 -15.78
N ALA A 27 16.36 -8.69 -14.87
CA ALA A 27 16.84 -8.82 -13.51
C ALA A 27 16.27 -10.17 -13.08
N LYS A 28 17.03 -11.25 -13.29
CA LYS A 28 16.74 -12.52 -12.61
C LYS A 28 16.59 -12.16 -11.14
N PHE A 29 15.37 -12.22 -10.65
CA PHE A 29 15.13 -12.04 -9.22
C PHE A 29 15.92 -13.12 -8.53
N PHE A 30 16.58 -12.76 -7.44
CA PHE A 30 17.14 -13.78 -6.58
C PHE A 30 15.97 -14.37 -5.79
N ASP A 31 15.54 -15.56 -6.19
CA ASP A 31 14.35 -16.20 -5.62
C ASP A 31 14.73 -16.95 -4.34
N LEU A 32 14.27 -16.42 -3.22
CA LEU A 32 14.40 -16.98 -1.88
C LEU A 32 13.01 -17.28 -1.30
N SER A 33 12.01 -17.51 -2.15
CA SER A 33 10.65 -17.82 -1.70
C SER A 33 10.52 -19.20 -1.03
N GLU A 34 11.47 -20.10 -1.27
CA GLU A 34 11.56 -21.39 -0.55
C GLU A 34 12.30 -21.26 0.80
N ASP A 35 13.11 -20.21 0.98
CA ASP A 35 13.85 -19.97 2.22
C ASP A 35 13.05 -19.09 3.18
N LYS A 36 12.77 -19.62 4.38
CA LYS A 36 12.20 -18.85 5.50
C LYS A 36 13.31 -18.05 6.20
N GLY A 37 13.91 -17.13 5.48
CA GLY A 37 15.04 -16.33 5.94
C GLY A 37 14.65 -14.97 6.50
N HIS A 38 15.53 -14.41 7.32
CA HIS A 38 15.43 -13.02 7.75
C HIS A 38 15.64 -12.09 6.52
N PRO A 39 14.88 -10.99 6.35
CA PRO A 39 14.97 -10.15 5.15
C PRO A 39 16.37 -9.57 4.92
N LEU A 40 17.13 -9.31 5.99
CA LEU A 40 18.53 -8.90 5.90
C LEU A 40 19.40 -9.94 5.19
N GLU A 41 19.29 -11.21 5.59
CA GLU A 41 20.03 -12.33 4.99
C GLU A 41 19.66 -12.47 3.51
N ALA A 42 18.37 -12.33 3.20
CA ALA A 42 17.89 -12.38 1.82
C ALA A 42 18.51 -11.28 0.95
N VAL A 43 18.66 -10.06 1.47
CA VAL A 43 19.31 -8.95 0.76
C VAL A 43 20.81 -9.20 0.56
N TYR A 44 21.50 -9.73 1.58
CA TYR A 44 22.92 -10.10 1.46
C TYR A 44 23.14 -11.22 0.45
N ALA A 45 22.33 -12.29 0.51
CA ALA A 45 22.39 -13.40 -0.42
C ALA A 45 22.11 -12.96 -1.87
N ALA A 46 21.20 -11.99 -2.05
CA ALA A 46 20.89 -11.41 -3.35
C ALA A 46 21.98 -10.49 -3.91
N ARG A 47 23.02 -10.13 -3.14
CA ARG A 47 24.15 -9.28 -3.55
C ARG A 47 23.69 -7.97 -4.23
N GLY A 48 22.70 -7.30 -3.62
CA GLY A 48 22.12 -6.05 -4.10
C GLY A 48 21.13 -6.18 -5.26
N LYS A 49 20.85 -7.39 -5.75
CA LYS A 49 19.77 -7.61 -6.73
C LYS A 49 18.41 -7.61 -6.03
N PRO A 50 17.31 -7.25 -6.72
CA PRO A 50 15.98 -7.49 -6.20
C PRO A 50 15.77 -8.99 -5.91
N CYS A 51 15.17 -9.31 -4.77
CA CYS A 51 14.91 -10.68 -4.34
C CYS A 51 13.45 -10.90 -3.99
N LEU A 52 12.98 -12.14 -4.18
CA LEU A 52 11.67 -12.59 -3.74
C LEU A 52 11.83 -13.32 -2.41
N VAL A 53 11.04 -12.95 -1.41
CA VAL A 53 11.03 -13.56 -0.09
C VAL A 53 9.62 -13.99 0.26
N LYS A 54 9.47 -15.18 0.84
CA LYS A 54 8.19 -15.65 1.38
C LYS A 54 8.04 -15.17 2.81
N VAL A 55 6.97 -14.43 3.07
CA VAL A 55 6.80 -13.69 4.32
C VAL A 55 5.44 -14.04 4.89
N SER A 56 5.39 -14.38 6.18
CA SER A 56 4.11 -14.60 6.86
C SER A 56 3.28 -13.33 6.84
N LEU A 57 1.97 -13.45 6.62
CA LEU A 57 1.06 -12.30 6.59
C LEU A 57 1.06 -11.52 7.91
N SER A 58 1.36 -12.18 9.04
CA SER A 58 1.53 -11.53 10.34
C SER A 58 2.75 -10.61 10.41
N ARG A 59 3.70 -10.69 9.46
CA ARG A 59 4.85 -9.78 9.36
C ARG A 59 4.64 -8.69 8.31
N LEU A 60 3.42 -8.53 7.80
CA LEU A 60 3.08 -7.54 6.79
C LEU A 60 2.14 -6.49 7.36
N VAL A 61 2.45 -5.23 7.05
CA VAL A 61 1.53 -4.11 7.24
C VAL A 61 1.35 -3.38 5.92
N THR A 62 0.18 -2.76 5.74
CA THR A 62 -0.18 -2.04 4.52
C THR A 62 -0.55 -0.58 4.84
N PHE A 63 -0.90 0.19 3.82
CA PHE A 63 -1.30 1.60 3.94
C PHE A 63 -0.22 2.52 4.53
N GLY A 64 1.05 2.20 4.31
CA GLY A 64 2.19 3.02 4.72
C GLY A 64 2.16 3.31 6.22
N TYR A 65 2.03 4.59 6.58
CA TYR A 65 1.95 5.04 7.97
C TYR A 65 0.72 4.56 8.72
N GLY A 66 -0.32 4.08 8.04
CA GLY A 66 -1.48 3.44 8.68
C GLY A 66 -1.11 2.17 9.44
N ALA A 67 -0.04 1.47 9.05
CA ALA A 67 0.50 0.29 9.73
C ALA A 67 -0.54 -0.81 10.04
N PHE A 68 -1.59 -0.93 9.23
CA PHE A 68 -2.69 -1.86 9.51
C PHE A 68 -2.23 -3.31 9.28
N SER A 69 -2.39 -4.14 10.30
CA SER A 69 -2.01 -5.55 10.28
C SER A 69 -3.08 -6.39 9.58
N LEU A 70 -2.64 -7.39 8.83
CA LEU A 70 -3.50 -8.39 8.19
C LEU A 70 -3.94 -9.52 9.13
N GLU A 71 -3.55 -9.44 10.40
CA GLU A 71 -4.03 -10.35 11.44
C GLU A 71 -5.49 -10.04 11.79
N THR A 72 -6.21 -11.05 12.27
CA THR A 72 -7.57 -10.88 12.80
C THR A 72 -7.55 -9.82 13.91
N GLY A 73 -8.42 -8.81 13.80
CA GLY A 73 -8.44 -7.68 14.74
C GLY A 73 -7.41 -6.57 14.46
N GLY A 74 -6.53 -6.73 13.46
CA GLY A 74 -5.50 -5.76 13.07
C GLY A 74 -6.02 -4.48 12.39
N GLY A 75 -7.33 -4.32 12.28
CA GLY A 75 -7.98 -3.11 11.75
C GLY A 75 -7.76 -2.88 10.26
N HIS A 76 -7.34 -3.87 9.47
CA HIS A 76 -7.10 -3.68 8.04
C HIS A 76 -8.42 -3.51 7.26
N PRO A 77 -8.67 -2.36 6.62
CA PRO A 77 -9.98 -2.03 6.04
C PRO A 77 -10.40 -2.96 4.90
N PHE A 78 -9.46 -3.33 4.02
CA PHE A 78 -9.78 -4.29 2.96
C PHE A 78 -10.08 -5.69 3.49
N LEU A 79 -9.35 -6.17 4.49
CA LEU A 79 -9.59 -7.49 5.07
C LEU A 79 -10.98 -7.53 5.73
N LYS A 80 -11.30 -6.53 6.57
CA LYS A 80 -12.61 -6.43 7.21
C LYS A 80 -13.75 -6.37 6.20
N THR A 81 -13.57 -5.59 5.12
CA THR A 81 -14.54 -5.51 4.01
C THR A 81 -14.73 -6.86 3.31
N LEU A 82 -13.66 -7.60 3.09
CA LEU A 82 -13.73 -8.93 2.46
C LEU A 82 -14.36 -9.98 3.39
N GLU A 83 -14.15 -9.88 4.70
CA GLU A 83 -14.83 -10.73 5.69
C GLU A 83 -16.34 -10.47 5.73
N GLU A 84 -16.76 -9.21 5.60
CA GLU A 84 -18.17 -8.82 5.44
C GLU A 84 -18.75 -9.33 4.12
N TYR A 85 -18.05 -9.08 3.00
CA TYR A 85 -18.44 -9.54 1.68
C TYR A 85 -18.57 -11.07 1.60
N LYS A 86 -17.65 -11.81 2.24
CA LYS A 86 -17.72 -13.28 2.34
C LYS A 86 -19.01 -13.76 3.01
N LYS A 87 -19.53 -13.02 3.98
CA LYS A 87 -20.80 -13.31 4.68
C LYS A 87 -22.02 -12.84 3.89
N ASN A 88 -21.89 -11.71 3.18
CA ASN A 88 -22.96 -11.11 2.39
C ASN A 88 -22.45 -10.63 1.01
N PRO A 89 -22.46 -11.48 -0.02
CA PRO A 89 -21.95 -11.12 -1.35
C PRO A 89 -22.78 -10.08 -2.11
N VAL A 90 -24.00 -9.77 -1.64
CA VAL A 90 -24.86 -8.73 -2.24
C VAL A 90 -24.73 -7.36 -1.55
N MET A 91 -23.84 -7.26 -0.55
CA MET A 91 -23.52 -6.01 0.14
C MET A 91 -23.05 -4.94 -0.85
N SER A 92 -23.58 -3.72 -0.71
CA SER A 92 -23.15 -2.57 -1.50
C SER A 92 -21.86 -1.94 -0.94
N GLU A 93 -21.18 -1.14 -1.76
CA GLU A 93 -19.97 -0.42 -1.35
C GLU A 93 -20.22 0.53 -0.17
N ARG A 94 -21.44 1.09 -0.06
CA ARG A 94 -21.83 2.04 1.01
C ARG A 94 -22.03 1.37 2.36
N GLU A 95 -22.35 0.08 2.36
CA GLU A 95 -22.54 -0.71 3.58
C GLU A 95 -21.22 -1.30 4.08
N SER A 96 -20.17 -1.24 3.26
CA SER A 96 -18.88 -1.85 3.56
C SER A 96 -18.09 -1.11 4.64
N SER A 97 -17.28 -1.88 5.37
CA SER A 97 -16.21 -1.38 6.23
C SER A 97 -15.25 -0.44 5.50
N LEU A 98 -15.05 -0.59 4.19
CA LEU A 98 -14.21 0.29 3.40
C LEU A 98 -14.80 1.71 3.33
N CYS A 99 -16.13 1.85 3.22
CA CYS A 99 -16.79 3.14 3.28
C CYS A 99 -16.57 3.79 4.66
N ARG A 100 -16.79 3.03 5.73
CA ARG A 100 -16.56 3.48 7.12
C ARG A 100 -15.11 3.88 7.38
N PHE A 101 -14.15 3.15 6.81
CA PHE A 101 -12.74 3.48 6.91
C PHE A 101 -12.44 4.87 6.36
N TYR A 102 -12.93 5.20 5.15
CA TYR A 102 -12.72 6.52 4.56
C TYR A 102 -13.48 7.63 5.31
N GLU A 103 -14.55 7.32 6.02
CA GLU A 103 -15.26 8.29 6.87
C GLU A 103 -14.50 8.55 8.18
N LEU A 104 -13.92 7.50 8.78
CA LEU A 104 -13.40 7.53 10.15
C LEU A 104 -11.88 7.76 10.24
N PHE A 105 -11.11 7.41 9.21
CA PHE A 105 -9.66 7.68 9.16
C PHE A 105 -9.34 8.79 8.16
N ARG A 106 -9.27 10.02 8.68
CA ARG A 106 -9.09 11.25 7.91
C ARG A 106 -8.02 12.14 8.55
N PRO A 107 -6.72 11.77 8.46
CA PRO A 107 -5.65 12.62 8.97
C PRO A 107 -5.69 13.98 8.28
N ALA A 108 -5.65 15.06 9.07
CA ALA A 108 -5.74 16.43 8.55
C ALA A 108 -4.41 16.89 7.92
N SER A 109 -3.28 16.32 8.35
CA SER A 109 -1.94 16.73 7.93
C SER A 109 -1.00 15.54 7.67
N ALA A 110 0.15 15.83 7.07
CA ALA A 110 1.25 14.87 6.95
C ALA A 110 1.71 14.39 8.34
N SER A 111 1.85 15.29 9.31
CA SER A 111 2.24 14.94 10.68
C SER A 111 1.24 14.02 11.38
N GLU A 112 -0.07 14.25 11.24
CA GLU A 112 -1.10 13.38 11.81
C GLU A 112 -1.07 11.98 11.21
N LEU A 113 -0.86 11.85 9.90
CA LEU A 113 -0.72 10.54 9.26
C LEU A 113 0.56 9.83 9.74
N MET A 114 1.66 10.56 9.88
CA MET A 114 2.92 10.03 10.42
C MET A 114 2.84 9.69 11.91
N GLY A 115 1.85 10.22 12.63
CA GLY A 115 1.69 10.05 14.07
C GLY A 115 2.56 10.98 14.92
N LEU A 116 3.09 12.06 14.33
CA LEU A 116 3.90 13.05 15.03
C LEU A 116 3.01 14.14 15.62
N SER A 117 3.08 14.35 16.94
CA SER A 117 2.27 15.38 17.60
C SER A 117 2.86 16.79 17.48
N GLN A 118 4.20 16.89 17.45
CA GLN A 118 4.93 18.15 17.37
C GLN A 118 6.16 17.96 16.47
N PRO A 119 5.98 17.94 15.13
CA PRO A 119 7.11 17.75 14.23
C PRO A 119 8.05 18.96 14.30
N SER A 120 9.35 18.67 14.34
CA SER A 120 10.43 19.65 14.32
C SER A 120 10.44 20.42 13.01
N PHE A 121 10.11 19.73 11.90
CA PHE A 121 9.77 20.37 10.63
C PHE A 121 8.29 20.79 10.63
N SER A 122 8.01 21.97 11.19
CA SER A 122 6.65 22.49 11.45
C SER A 122 5.73 22.49 10.22
N ARG A 123 6.29 22.63 9.01
CA ARG A 123 5.56 22.58 7.74
C ARG A 123 4.78 21.27 7.53
N LEU A 124 5.16 20.16 8.18
CA LEU A 124 4.38 18.91 8.15
C LEU A 124 2.96 19.06 8.73
N ASN A 125 2.71 20.08 9.57
CA ASN A 125 1.36 20.37 10.08
C ASN A 125 0.47 21.07 9.04
N GLU A 126 1.06 21.75 8.06
CA GLU A 126 0.36 22.52 7.02
C GLU A 126 0.14 21.71 5.75
N LEU A 127 0.95 20.68 5.54
CA LEU A 127 0.91 19.80 4.38
C LEU A 127 -0.20 18.76 4.49
N SER A 128 -0.78 18.38 3.34
CA SER A 128 -1.77 17.31 3.26
C SER A 128 -1.19 15.97 3.72
N ALA A 129 -2.02 15.08 4.23
CA ALA A 129 -1.63 13.71 4.53
C ALA A 129 -0.99 12.95 3.35
N LEU A 130 -1.31 13.30 2.09
CA LEU A 130 -0.66 12.70 0.90
C LEU A 130 0.80 13.12 0.73
N GLU A 131 1.18 14.23 1.33
CA GLU A 131 2.52 14.81 1.31
C GLU A 131 3.35 14.28 2.48
N ALA A 132 3.01 13.11 3.03
CA ALA A 132 3.80 12.44 4.05
C ALA A 132 4.84 11.50 3.42
N PRO A 133 6.09 11.95 3.15
CA PRO A 133 7.12 11.09 2.55
C PRO A 133 7.44 9.92 3.49
N PRO A 134 7.61 8.68 2.98
CA PRO A 134 8.13 7.58 3.77
C PRO A 134 9.56 7.88 4.22
N LEU A 135 10.03 7.26 5.30
CA LEU A 135 11.36 7.52 5.87
C LEU A 135 12.52 7.39 4.85
N TRP A 136 12.32 6.58 3.80
CA TRP A 136 13.26 6.29 2.73
C TRP A 136 13.10 7.15 1.45
N ALA A 137 12.24 8.17 1.46
CA ALA A 137 12.07 9.08 0.33
C ALA A 137 13.12 10.19 0.33
N TRP A 138 13.68 10.45 -0.86
CA TRP A 138 14.64 11.55 -1.08
C TRP A 138 13.95 12.84 -1.52
N GLU A 139 12.75 12.70 -2.07
CA GLU A 139 11.88 13.78 -2.52
C GLU A 139 11.42 14.66 -1.35
N SER A 140 11.20 15.95 -1.62
CA SER A 140 10.51 16.82 -0.65
C SER A 140 9.08 16.32 -0.40
N PRO A 141 8.45 16.70 0.72
CA PRO A 141 7.03 16.39 0.97
C PRO A 141 6.09 16.72 -0.19
N GLU A 142 6.25 17.88 -0.83
CA GLU A 142 5.43 18.35 -1.95
C GLU A 142 5.71 17.58 -3.25
N GLU A 143 6.98 17.28 -3.52
CA GLU A 143 7.39 16.46 -4.66
C GLU A 143 6.81 15.04 -4.51
N TYR A 144 6.90 14.48 -3.31
CA TYR A 144 6.33 13.18 -2.97
C TYR A 144 4.81 13.19 -3.13
N GLY A 145 4.11 14.20 -2.60
CA GLY A 145 2.66 14.33 -2.76
C GLY A 145 2.24 14.44 -4.22
N SER A 146 2.99 15.17 -5.03
CA SER A 146 2.75 15.27 -6.49
C SER A 146 2.96 13.92 -7.18
N TYR A 147 4.01 13.19 -6.80
CA TYR A 147 4.28 11.84 -7.28
C TYR A 147 3.15 10.86 -6.96
N ILE A 148 2.70 10.82 -5.71
CA ILE A 148 1.60 9.94 -5.26
C ILE A 148 0.28 10.27 -5.96
N LYS A 149 -0.06 11.55 -6.11
CA LYS A 149 -1.23 11.98 -6.90
C LYS A 149 -1.17 11.44 -8.33
N SER A 150 0.01 11.50 -8.96
CA SER A 150 0.19 10.99 -10.33
C SER A 150 0.02 9.47 -10.43
N ILE A 151 0.42 8.72 -9.40
CA ILE A 151 0.21 7.27 -9.33
C ILE A 151 -1.28 6.96 -9.27
N HIS A 152 -2.02 7.57 -8.33
CA HIS A 152 -3.44 7.29 -8.16
C HIS A 152 -4.26 7.65 -9.40
N GLN A 153 -3.98 8.80 -10.03
CA GLN A 153 -4.64 9.18 -11.28
C GLN A 153 -4.37 8.17 -12.39
N LYS A 154 -3.14 7.66 -12.49
CA LYS A 154 -2.79 6.64 -13.47
C LYS A 154 -3.50 5.31 -13.19
N GLU A 155 -3.54 4.87 -11.93
CA GLU A 155 -4.26 3.65 -11.53
C GLU A 155 -5.75 3.76 -11.86
N ASP A 156 -6.37 4.90 -11.57
CA ASP A 156 -7.79 5.14 -11.89
C ASP A 156 -8.06 5.01 -13.39
N ILE A 157 -7.21 5.62 -14.23
CA ILE A 157 -7.29 5.51 -15.70
C ILE A 157 -7.14 4.05 -16.15
N GLU A 158 -6.20 3.30 -15.56
CA GLU A 158 -5.98 1.89 -15.89
C GLU A 158 -7.16 1.00 -15.47
N GLN A 159 -7.92 1.39 -14.45
CA GLN A 159 -9.17 0.75 -14.04
C GLN A 159 -10.41 1.24 -14.83
N GLY A 160 -10.21 2.07 -15.86
CA GLY A 160 -11.28 2.61 -16.69
C GLY A 160 -12.05 3.76 -16.04
N ALA A 161 -11.65 4.21 -14.86
CA ALA A 161 -12.21 5.39 -14.21
C ALA A 161 -11.55 6.65 -14.81
N ARG A 162 -12.37 7.57 -15.33
CA ARG A 162 -11.89 8.85 -15.86
C ARG A 162 -12.39 9.97 -14.97
N PHE A 163 -11.57 10.32 -13.99
CA PHE A 163 -11.81 11.48 -13.15
C PHE A 163 -11.13 12.72 -13.75
N GLY A 164 -11.80 13.87 -13.67
CA GLY A 164 -11.23 15.15 -14.14
C GLY A 164 -10.17 15.73 -13.20
N ALA A 165 -10.11 15.23 -11.95
CA ALA A 165 -9.19 15.66 -10.91
C ALA A 165 -8.80 14.46 -10.02
N PHE A 166 -7.91 14.69 -9.04
CA PHE A 166 -7.61 13.71 -8.01
C PHE A 166 -8.80 13.58 -7.03
N VAL A 167 -9.31 12.36 -6.86
CA VAL A 167 -10.58 12.07 -6.13
C VAL A 167 -10.38 11.30 -4.81
N GLY A 168 -9.14 11.24 -4.33
CA GLY A 168 -8.75 10.53 -3.11
C GLY A 168 -7.80 9.36 -3.37
N GLY A 169 -6.96 9.05 -2.38
CA GLY A 169 -6.07 7.89 -2.36
C GLY A 169 -6.74 6.69 -1.71
N SER A 170 -6.14 5.51 -1.84
CA SER A 170 -6.66 4.31 -1.16
C SER A 170 -6.25 4.22 0.31
N GLN A 171 -5.31 5.05 0.79
CA GLN A 171 -4.73 4.89 2.13
C GLN A 171 -5.52 5.49 3.28
N PHE A 172 -6.36 6.49 3.03
CA PHE A 172 -7.16 7.18 4.03
C PHE A 172 -8.22 8.02 3.33
N GLY A 173 -9.21 8.49 4.09
CA GLY A 173 -10.24 9.36 3.57
C GLY A 173 -9.95 10.85 3.72
N PRO A 174 -10.82 11.70 3.16
CA PRO A 174 -12.03 11.33 2.41
C PRO A 174 -11.71 10.83 0.99
N VAL A 175 -12.63 10.08 0.40
CA VAL A 175 -12.62 9.73 -1.03
C VAL A 175 -13.98 10.06 -1.64
N GLU A 176 -14.03 10.38 -2.93
CA GLU A 176 -15.30 10.54 -3.63
C GLU A 176 -16.07 9.21 -3.72
N THR A 177 -17.40 9.25 -3.76
CA THR A 177 -18.24 8.04 -3.83
C THR A 177 -17.90 7.16 -5.03
N ARG A 178 -17.54 7.76 -6.17
CA ARG A 178 -17.12 7.00 -7.36
C ARG A 178 -15.81 6.25 -7.14
N LYS A 179 -14.86 6.84 -6.39
CA LYS A 179 -13.59 6.18 -6.04
C LYS A 179 -13.83 5.01 -5.08
N LEU A 180 -14.72 5.17 -4.10
CA LEU A 180 -15.17 4.08 -3.24
C LEU A 180 -15.72 2.90 -4.05
N ALA A 181 -16.61 3.14 -5.01
CA ALA A 181 -17.17 2.09 -5.85
C ALA A 181 -16.10 1.36 -6.67
N VAL A 182 -15.13 2.09 -7.24
CA VAL A 182 -14.00 1.50 -7.98
C VAL A 182 -13.14 0.61 -7.08
N GLU A 183 -12.77 1.08 -5.89
CA GLU A 183 -11.95 0.32 -4.94
C GLU A 183 -12.69 -0.91 -4.42
N TYR A 184 -13.98 -0.79 -4.09
CA TYR A 184 -14.81 -1.90 -3.65
C TYR A 184 -14.93 -2.98 -4.74
N CYS A 185 -15.28 -2.57 -5.96
CA CYS A 185 -15.38 -3.46 -7.11
C CYS A 185 -14.07 -4.20 -7.40
N ARG A 186 -12.94 -3.47 -7.39
CA ARG A 186 -11.61 -4.05 -7.59
C ARG A 186 -11.29 -5.09 -6.52
N LEU A 187 -11.62 -4.79 -5.26
CA LEU A 187 -11.36 -5.65 -4.12
C LEU A 187 -12.18 -6.95 -4.19
N THR A 188 -13.49 -6.86 -4.41
CA THR A 188 -14.39 -8.03 -4.43
C THR A 188 -14.17 -8.92 -5.66
N ARG A 189 -14.01 -8.34 -6.86
CA ARG A 189 -13.69 -9.10 -8.08
C ARG A 189 -12.36 -9.85 -7.96
N LEU A 190 -11.36 -9.22 -7.34
CA LEU A 190 -10.06 -9.87 -7.10
C LEU A 190 -10.21 -11.02 -6.11
N TYR A 191 -10.95 -10.81 -5.03
CA TYR A 191 -11.26 -11.86 -4.06
C TYR A 191 -11.94 -13.06 -4.72
N ASP A 192 -12.98 -12.82 -5.53
CA ASP A 192 -13.69 -13.89 -6.25
C ASP A 192 -12.79 -14.63 -7.24
N SER A 193 -11.94 -13.90 -7.95
CA SER A 193 -10.96 -14.50 -8.85
C SER A 193 -9.96 -15.40 -8.13
N ILE A 194 -9.37 -14.92 -7.02
CA ILE A 194 -8.42 -15.72 -6.24
C ILE A 194 -9.13 -16.90 -5.56
N ARG A 195 -10.38 -16.72 -5.12
CA ARG A 195 -11.20 -17.80 -4.56
C ARG A 195 -11.48 -18.89 -5.58
N ALA A 196 -11.83 -18.53 -6.81
CA ALA A 196 -12.21 -19.47 -7.87
C ALA A 196 -11.00 -20.17 -8.51
N TYR A 197 -9.88 -19.46 -8.67
CA TYR A 197 -8.75 -19.92 -9.49
C TYR A 197 -7.44 -20.07 -8.73
N GLY A 198 -7.41 -19.72 -7.44
CA GLY A 198 -6.19 -19.62 -6.65
C GLY A 198 -5.35 -18.39 -6.98
N PHE A 199 -4.40 -18.05 -6.10
CA PHE A 199 -3.44 -16.99 -6.37
C PHE A 199 -2.32 -17.47 -7.29
N ARG A 200 -2.04 -16.72 -8.37
CA ARG A 200 -1.04 -17.06 -9.39
C ARG A 200 0.05 -15.99 -9.50
N ALA A 201 1.12 -16.15 -8.74
CA ALA A 201 2.23 -15.20 -8.69
C ALA A 201 2.90 -14.98 -10.08
N ASP A 202 2.93 -16.02 -10.92
CA ASP A 202 3.46 -15.99 -12.29
C ASP A 202 2.66 -15.10 -13.26
N ARG A 203 1.40 -14.82 -12.95
CA ARG A 203 0.46 -14.05 -13.79
C ARG A 203 0.21 -12.63 -13.31
N CYS A 204 0.85 -12.20 -12.23
CA CYS A 204 0.63 -10.88 -11.65
C CYS A 204 1.96 -10.13 -11.49
N GLU A 205 1.89 -8.80 -11.46
CA GLU A 205 3.07 -8.00 -11.10
C GLU A 205 3.52 -8.35 -9.67
N PRO A 206 4.81 -8.52 -9.36
CA PRO A 206 5.23 -8.87 -8.02
C PRO A 206 4.73 -7.86 -6.97
N MET A 207 4.30 -8.34 -5.82
CA MET A 207 4.01 -7.50 -4.66
C MET A 207 5.35 -6.99 -4.12
N THR A 208 5.42 -5.72 -3.71
CA THR A 208 6.68 -5.10 -3.26
C THR A 208 6.51 -4.49 -1.88
N GLY A 209 7.61 -4.39 -1.14
CA GLY A 209 7.63 -3.70 0.14
C GLY A 209 9.04 -3.37 0.60
N VAL A 210 9.08 -2.69 1.74
CA VAL A 210 10.31 -2.31 2.45
C VAL A 210 10.39 -3.12 3.73
N ALA A 211 11.48 -3.88 3.89
CA ALA A 211 11.74 -4.59 5.13
C ALA A 211 12.25 -3.61 6.19
N MET A 212 11.59 -3.54 7.34
CA MET A 212 12.00 -2.76 8.50
C MET A 212 12.58 -3.72 9.53
N VAL A 213 13.85 -3.55 9.89
CA VAL A 213 14.60 -4.48 10.73
C VAL A 213 15.15 -3.79 11.98
N ASN A 214 14.90 -4.40 13.14
CA ASN A 214 15.48 -4.07 14.44
C ASN A 214 15.99 -5.36 15.12
N GLY A 215 17.27 -5.69 14.90
CA GLY A 215 17.83 -6.96 15.39
C GLY A 215 17.10 -8.16 14.78
N SER A 216 16.51 -9.01 15.61
CA SER A 216 15.69 -10.16 15.18
C SER A 216 14.23 -9.80 14.88
N GLU A 217 13.76 -8.63 15.31
CA GLU A 217 12.43 -8.14 15.03
C GLU A 217 12.41 -7.50 13.64
N TRP A 218 11.40 -7.86 12.85
CA TRP A 218 11.23 -7.27 11.53
C TRP A 218 9.81 -7.43 11.01
N LEU A 219 9.43 -6.50 10.14
CA LEU A 219 8.24 -6.57 9.31
C LEU A 219 8.52 -6.06 7.91
N ILE A 220 7.53 -6.16 7.02
CA ILE A 220 7.54 -5.48 5.74
C ILE A 220 6.34 -4.55 5.60
N THR A 221 6.61 -3.28 5.28
CA THR A 221 5.57 -2.36 4.83
C THR A 221 5.33 -2.58 3.34
N VAL A 222 4.15 -3.07 2.98
CA VAL A 222 3.79 -3.36 1.60
C VAL A 222 3.52 -2.06 0.84
N SER A 223 4.27 -1.83 -0.23
CA SER A 223 4.10 -0.68 -1.11
C SER A 223 3.14 -0.97 -2.26
N THR A 224 3.22 -2.17 -2.87
CA THR A 224 2.36 -2.56 -4.00
C THR A 224 1.73 -3.93 -3.77
N GLY A 225 0.51 -4.12 -4.28
CA GLY A 225 -0.22 -5.37 -4.13
C GLY A 225 -1.10 -5.48 -2.88
N GLN A 226 -1.43 -4.36 -2.24
CA GLN A 226 -2.22 -4.31 -1.00
C GLN A 226 -3.57 -5.04 -1.13
N HIS A 227 -4.30 -4.87 -2.24
CA HIS A 227 -5.55 -5.61 -2.50
C HIS A 227 -5.34 -7.13 -2.53
N ARG A 228 -4.26 -7.59 -3.18
CA ARG A 228 -3.97 -9.03 -3.33
C ARG A 228 -3.64 -9.66 -1.99
N ILE A 229 -2.84 -8.99 -1.18
CA ILE A 229 -2.47 -9.49 0.14
C ILE A 229 -3.70 -9.53 1.06
N ALA A 230 -4.57 -8.51 1.00
CA ALA A 230 -5.83 -8.54 1.73
C ALA A 230 -6.76 -9.69 1.29
N CYS A 231 -6.86 -9.95 -0.01
CA CYS A 231 -7.62 -11.10 -0.53
C CYS A 231 -7.03 -12.44 -0.08
N MET A 232 -5.70 -12.58 -0.14
CA MET A 232 -5.01 -13.77 0.34
C MET A 232 -5.26 -13.99 1.84
N ALA A 233 -5.17 -12.94 2.67
CA ALA A 233 -5.50 -13.01 4.08
C ALA A 233 -6.95 -13.46 4.32
N ALA A 234 -7.92 -12.86 3.63
CA ALA A 234 -9.35 -13.20 3.75
C ALA A 234 -9.67 -14.66 3.33
N LEU A 235 -8.87 -15.22 2.41
CA LEU A 235 -8.97 -16.60 1.94
C LEU A 235 -8.16 -17.60 2.78
N GLY A 236 -7.49 -17.15 3.85
CA GLY A 236 -6.80 -18.02 4.79
C GLY A 236 -5.37 -18.41 4.39
N TYR A 237 -4.73 -17.66 3.49
CA TYR A 237 -3.31 -17.85 3.21
C TYR A 237 -2.48 -17.44 4.44
N ASP A 238 -1.37 -18.14 4.68
CA ASP A 238 -0.47 -17.88 5.83
C ASP A 238 0.68 -16.92 5.49
N SER A 239 0.96 -16.76 4.19
CA SER A 239 2.15 -16.08 3.69
C SER A 239 1.93 -15.53 2.28
N ALA A 240 2.81 -14.59 1.90
CA ALA A 240 2.87 -13.99 0.57
C ALA A 240 4.31 -13.89 0.09
N ILE A 241 4.51 -13.93 -1.23
CA ILE A 241 5.81 -13.68 -1.85
C ILE A 241 5.94 -12.17 -2.09
N ILE A 242 6.91 -11.55 -1.42
CA ILE A 242 7.20 -10.13 -1.52
C ILE A 242 8.54 -9.92 -2.19
N LYS A 243 8.57 -8.99 -3.13
CA LYS A 243 9.79 -8.55 -3.79
C LYS A 243 10.41 -7.38 -3.04
N LEU A 244 11.63 -7.55 -2.54
CA LEU A 244 12.46 -6.48 -1.99
C LEU A 244 13.31 -5.86 -3.11
N GLN A 245 13.49 -4.54 -3.08
CA GLN A 245 14.27 -3.79 -4.08
C GLN A 245 15.42 -3.01 -3.42
N PRO A 246 16.56 -3.65 -3.11
CA PRO A 246 17.64 -3.01 -2.34
C PRO A 246 18.23 -1.76 -3.00
N THR A 247 18.17 -1.67 -4.33
CA THR A 247 18.90 -0.67 -5.13
C THR A 247 18.03 0.43 -5.74
N LYS A 248 16.71 0.43 -5.50
CA LYS A 248 15.80 1.46 -6.02
C LYS A 248 14.80 1.85 -4.96
N ALA A 249 14.42 3.12 -4.93
CA ALA A 249 13.28 3.57 -4.15
C ALA A 249 12.01 2.82 -4.61
N PRO A 250 11.17 2.33 -3.68
CA PRO A 250 11.38 2.33 -2.22
C PRO A 250 12.49 1.33 -1.82
N ALA A 251 13.45 1.78 -1.00
CA ALA A 251 14.59 0.95 -0.59
C ALA A 251 14.10 -0.37 0.01
N GLY A 252 14.55 -1.51 -0.49
CA GLY A 252 14.05 -2.83 -0.07
C GLY A 252 14.31 -3.19 1.39
N LEU A 253 15.11 -2.40 2.11
CA LEU A 253 15.56 -2.66 3.46
C LEU A 253 15.85 -1.36 4.21
N MET A 254 15.38 -1.26 5.45
CA MET A 254 15.72 -0.24 6.42
C MET A 254 16.14 -0.88 7.73
N LEU A 255 17.29 -0.46 8.24
CA LEU A 255 17.81 -0.89 9.54
C LEU A 255 17.57 0.22 10.56
N ARG A 256 16.96 -0.12 11.70
CA ARG A 256 16.76 0.83 12.81
C ARG A 256 18.08 1.47 13.27
N SER A 257 19.16 0.69 13.30
CA SER A 257 20.51 1.14 13.66
C SER A 257 21.09 2.18 12.70
N CYS A 258 20.51 2.33 11.51
CA CYS A 258 20.94 3.28 10.47
C CYS A 258 20.01 4.50 10.36
N HIS A 259 19.20 4.79 11.37
CA HIS A 259 18.22 5.90 11.37
C HIS A 259 18.83 7.25 10.97
N ARG A 260 20.08 7.54 11.37
CA ARG A 260 20.83 8.75 10.99
C ARG A 260 21.04 8.92 9.48
N HIS A 261 20.95 7.83 8.74
CA HIS A 261 21.13 7.79 7.29
C HIS A 261 19.80 7.65 6.54
N PHE A 262 18.67 7.74 7.24
CA PHE A 262 17.38 7.77 6.56
C PHE A 262 17.31 9.05 5.73
N PRO A 263 16.94 8.96 4.44
CA PRO A 263 16.83 10.10 3.55
C PRO A 263 16.08 11.30 4.13
N THR A 264 14.95 11.05 4.82
CA THR A 264 14.17 12.12 5.45
C THR A 264 14.87 12.78 6.65
N VAL A 265 15.80 12.09 7.32
CA VAL A 265 16.66 12.67 8.38
C VAL A 265 17.76 13.51 7.73
N LEU A 266 18.42 12.98 6.70
CA LEU A 266 19.47 13.70 5.97
C LEU A 266 18.95 14.98 5.31
N ASN A 267 17.71 14.97 4.84
CA ASN A 267 17.03 16.12 4.25
C ASN A 267 16.45 17.10 5.28
N GLY A 268 16.52 16.80 6.59
CA GLY A 268 16.01 17.66 7.66
C GLY A 268 14.48 17.69 7.76
N PHE A 269 13.78 16.71 7.20
CA PHE A 269 12.32 16.58 7.35
C PHE A 269 11.92 15.91 8.65
N HIS A 270 12.81 15.09 9.23
CA HIS A 270 12.66 14.48 10.53
C HIS A 270 13.96 14.62 11.34
N THR A 271 13.85 14.71 12.66
CA THR A 271 14.98 14.44 13.55
C THR A 271 15.29 12.94 13.62
N GLU A 272 16.42 12.57 14.24
CA GLU A 272 16.74 11.17 14.53
C GLU A 272 15.65 10.52 15.41
N GLU A 273 15.17 11.26 16.41
CA GLU A 273 14.16 10.82 17.37
C GLU A 273 12.80 10.60 16.69
N GLU A 274 12.36 11.52 15.84
CA GLU A 274 11.10 11.39 15.09
C GLU A 274 11.14 10.22 14.11
N ALA A 275 12.26 10.04 13.42
CA ALA A 275 12.45 8.91 12.52
C ALA A 275 12.40 7.56 13.26
N LEU A 276 12.97 7.49 14.47
CA LEU A 276 12.89 6.32 15.33
C LEU A 276 11.48 6.10 15.88
N GLU A 277 10.78 7.15 16.29
CA GLU A 277 9.38 7.07 16.74
C GLU A 277 8.48 6.48 15.64
N ILE A 278 8.60 6.99 14.42
CA ILE A 278 7.88 6.48 13.25
C ILE A 278 8.28 5.02 12.99
N PHE A 279 9.58 4.71 12.97
CA PHE A 279 10.07 3.35 12.70
C PHE A 279 9.53 2.34 13.72
N ASP A 280 9.62 2.67 15.00
CA ASP A 280 9.24 1.81 16.11
C ASP A 280 7.71 1.65 16.19
N ARG A 281 6.96 2.70 15.84
CA ARG A 281 5.51 2.62 15.69
C ARG A 281 5.12 1.66 14.57
N LEU A 282 5.78 1.77 13.41
CA LEU A 282 5.54 0.89 12.27
C LEU A 282 5.86 -0.57 12.63
N ILE A 283 7.06 -0.87 13.16
CA ILE A 283 7.46 -2.25 13.53
C ILE A 283 6.53 -2.87 14.57
N SER A 284 5.99 -2.05 15.48
CA SER A 284 4.98 -2.45 16.47
C SER A 284 3.56 -2.59 15.90
N LYS A 285 3.37 -2.38 14.59
CA LYS A 285 2.08 -2.41 13.88
C LYS A 285 1.04 -1.49 14.50
N LYS A 286 1.46 -0.30 14.95
CA LYS A 286 0.57 0.66 15.63
C LYS A 286 0.12 1.74 14.65
N PRO A 287 -1.17 1.79 14.27
CA PRO A 287 -1.70 2.90 13.50
C PRO A 287 -1.54 4.24 14.24
N PRO A 288 -1.50 5.38 13.52
CA PRO A 288 -1.37 6.69 14.14
C PRO A 288 -2.64 7.03 14.93
N ARG A 289 -2.55 7.99 15.85
CA ARG A 289 -3.70 8.45 16.65
C ARG A 289 -4.89 8.89 15.78
N ALA A 290 -4.64 9.43 14.59
CA ALA A 290 -5.68 9.79 13.63
C ALA A 290 -6.59 8.60 13.24
N ALA A 291 -6.14 7.35 13.39
CA ALA A 291 -6.92 6.15 13.12
C ALA A 291 -7.80 5.68 14.30
N HIS A 292 -7.80 6.35 15.46
CA HIS A 292 -8.49 5.87 16.66
C HIS A 292 -9.99 5.60 16.45
N LYS A 293 -10.71 6.45 15.70
CA LYS A 293 -12.14 6.26 15.42
C LYS A 293 -12.39 4.99 14.60
N TRP A 294 -11.55 4.76 13.60
CA TRP A 294 -11.60 3.54 12.79
C TRP A 294 -11.30 2.28 13.61
N LEU A 295 -10.29 2.35 14.49
CA LEU A 295 -9.95 1.22 15.36
C LEU A 295 -11.05 0.93 16.39
N ALA A 296 -11.67 1.96 16.95
CA ALA A 296 -12.84 1.81 17.84
C ALA A 296 -14.01 1.14 17.11
N TYR A 297 -14.31 1.56 15.88
CA TYR A 297 -15.31 0.90 15.03
C TYR A 297 -14.97 -0.58 14.80
N CYS A 298 -13.70 -0.90 14.55
CA CYS A 298 -13.26 -2.29 14.37
C CYS A 298 -13.46 -3.14 15.64
N ALA A 299 -13.23 -2.57 16.82
CA ALA A 299 -13.29 -3.29 18.10
C ALA A 299 -14.71 -3.49 18.63
N HIS A 300 -15.58 -2.49 18.48
CA HIS A 300 -16.90 -2.48 19.12
C HIS A 300 -18.06 -2.71 18.15
N GLY A 301 -17.82 -2.58 16.84
CA GLY A 301 -18.88 -2.68 15.83
C GLY A 301 -19.94 -1.58 15.95
N ASP A 302 -19.65 -0.51 16.69
CA ASP A 302 -20.62 0.53 17.00
C ASP A 302 -21.19 1.15 15.72
N ALA A 303 -22.51 1.27 15.71
CA ALA A 303 -23.28 2.03 14.76
C ALA A 303 -22.97 3.52 14.93
N VAL A 304 -21.84 3.98 14.39
CA VAL A 304 -21.74 5.40 14.03
C VAL A 304 -22.85 5.62 13.00
N GLU A 305 -23.90 6.35 13.37
CA GLU A 305 -24.99 6.64 12.46
C GLU A 305 -24.41 7.23 11.16
N PRO A 306 -24.67 6.61 10.00
CA PRO A 306 -24.21 7.15 8.73
C PRO A 306 -24.74 8.57 8.54
N VAL A 307 -23.86 9.56 8.46
CA VAL A 307 -24.20 10.88 7.91
C VAL A 307 -24.30 10.71 6.38
N VAL A 308 -25.37 10.10 5.90
CA VAL A 308 -25.59 9.91 4.46
C VAL A 308 -26.57 10.97 3.98
N GLU A 309 -26.05 12.01 3.34
CA GLU A 309 -26.82 12.77 2.37
C GLU A 309 -27.17 11.82 1.21
N ARG A 310 -28.48 11.56 1.03
CA ARG A 310 -29.01 10.70 -0.03
C ARG A 310 -28.90 11.38 -1.40
N ASN A 311 -27.69 11.49 -1.94
CA ASN A 311 -27.53 11.82 -3.35
C ASN A 311 -27.59 10.54 -4.21
N GLN A 312 -28.59 10.53 -5.10
CA GLN A 312 -28.85 9.47 -6.08
C GLN A 312 -27.65 9.36 -7.02
N LEU A 313 -26.95 8.23 -6.98
CA LEU A 313 -25.95 7.87 -7.99
C LEU A 313 -26.50 6.68 -8.77
N SER A 314 -26.43 6.79 -10.09
CA SER A 314 -26.67 5.68 -11.00
C SER A 314 -25.71 4.53 -10.68
N ALA A 315 -26.25 3.32 -10.62
CA ALA A 315 -25.47 2.10 -10.43
C ALA A 315 -24.34 2.05 -11.48
N PHE A 316 -23.10 2.11 -11.01
CA PHE A 316 -21.97 1.69 -11.83
C PHE A 316 -22.00 0.17 -11.86
N PRO A 317 -22.19 -0.48 -13.02
CA PRO A 317 -22.15 -1.93 -13.07
C PRO A 317 -20.76 -2.42 -12.66
N CYS A 318 -20.72 -3.12 -11.53
CA CYS A 318 -19.61 -3.97 -11.12
C CYS A 318 -19.57 -5.28 -11.94
#